data_AF-A0A7V9C080-F1
#
_entry.id   AF-A0A7V9C080-F1
#
_cell.length_a   1.000
_cell.length_b   1.000
_cell.length_c   1.000
_cell.angle_alpha   90.00
_cell.angle_beta   90.00
_cell.angle_gamma   90.00
#
_symmetry.space_group_name_H-M   'P 1'
#
loop_
_entity.id
_entity.type
_entity.pdbx_description
1 polymer ?
#
loop_
_entity_poly.entity_id
_entity_poly.type
_entity_poly.pdbx_seq_one_letter_code
_entity_poly.pdbx_strand_id
1 'polypeptide(L)' 'MSAIATVLAQLGHRVSGSDLKESRAMARLRVSGVDASIGHDAGHVAGDVDAVVVST' A
#
# COMPACT_ATOMS: atom_id res chain seq x y z
N MET A 1 -2.08 -0.84 -8.75
CA MET A 1 -2.75 -1.11 -7.46
C MET A 1 -3.16 0.14 -6.65
N SER A 2 -2.60 1.34 -6.93
CA SER A 2 -2.86 2.56 -6.14
C SER A 2 -4.33 2.99 -6.04
N ALA A 3 -5.13 2.85 -7.11
CA ALA A 3 -6.53 3.28 -7.08
C ALA A 3 -7.36 2.55 -6.01
N ILE A 4 -7.23 1.21 -5.92
CA ILE A 4 -7.92 0.41 -4.90
C ILE A 4 -7.43 0.77 -3.50
N ALA A 5 -6.11 0.91 -3.31
CA ALA A 5 -5.53 1.28 -2.02
C ALA A 5 -6.05 2.64 -1.52
N THR A 6 -6.16 3.63 -2.40
CA THR A 6 -6.74 4.94 -2.06
C THR A 6 -8.20 4.82 -1.62
N VAL A 7 -9.03 4.08 -2.35
CA VAL A 7 -10.45 3.91 -2.00
C VAL A 7 -10.60 3.21 -0.65
N LEU A 8 -9.86 2.12 -0.42
CA LEU A 8 -9.91 1.39 0.86
C LEU A 8 -9.49 2.26 2.05
N ALA A 9 -8.44 3.07 1.88
CA ALA A 9 -8.02 4.03 2.91
C ALA A 9 -9.09 5.08 3.18
N GLN A 10 -9.75 5.62 2.14
CA GLN A 10 -10.85 6.58 2.29
C GLN A 10 -12.09 5.98 2.97
N LEU A 11 -12.32 4.67 2.81
CA LEU A 11 -13.37 3.93 3.52
C LEU A 11 -13.00 3.61 4.99
N GLY A 12 -11.81 4.00 5.45
CA GLY A 12 -11.37 3.84 6.84
C GLY A 12 -10.64 2.52 7.12
N HIS A 13 -10.29 1.74 6.10
CA HIS A 13 -9.47 0.54 6.29
C HIS A 13 -7.99 0.92 6.51
N ARG A 14 -7.29 0.09 7.30
CA ARG A 14 -5.83 0.16 7.40
C ARG A 14 -5.23 -0.47 6.13
N VAL A 15 -4.49 0.33 5.37
CA VAL A 15 -3.89 -0.10 4.11
C VAL A 15 -2.40 0.16 4.15
N SER A 16 -1.62 -0.88 3.81
CA SER A 16 -0.19 -0.78 3.52
C SER A 16 0.11 -1.35 2.14
N GLY A 17 1.29 -1.06 1.61
CA GLY A 17 1.74 -1.61 0.34
C GLY A 17 3.22 -1.39 0.09
N SER A 18 3.76 -2.11 -0.90
CA SER A 18 5.12 -1.89 -1.39
C SER A 18 5.18 -1.91 -2.91
N ASP A 19 6.19 -1.23 -3.45
CA ASP A 19 6.52 -1.24 -4.87
C ASP A 19 8.04 -1.18 -5.03
N LEU A 20 8.58 -1.64 -6.17
CA LEU A 20 10.01 -1.70 -6.41
C LEU A 20 10.67 -0.32 -6.50
N LYS A 21 9.93 0.71 -6.94
CA LYS A 21 10.48 2.04 -7.23
C LYS A 21 9.58 3.15 -6.72
N GLU A 22 10.22 4.25 -6.35
CA GLU A 22 9.50 5.48 -6.02
C GLU A 22 8.75 6.02 -7.24
N SER A 23 7.54 6.55 -7.01
CA SER A 23 6.70 7.07 -8.08
C SER A 23 5.72 8.13 -7.57
N ARG A 24 5.13 8.89 -8.49
CA ARG A 24 4.06 9.85 -8.13
C ARG A 24 2.86 9.18 -7.47
N ALA A 25 2.57 7.91 -7.81
CA ALA A 25 1.49 7.16 -7.19
C ALA A 25 1.81 6.82 -5.73
N MET A 26 3.04 6.40 -5.44
CA MET A 26 3.51 6.12 -4.07
C MET A 26 3.44 7.37 -3.19
N ALA A 27 3.90 8.52 -3.69
CA ALA A 27 3.77 9.79 -2.98
C ALA A 27 2.31 10.15 -2.66
N ARG A 28 1.38 9.96 -3.60
CA ARG A 28 -0.05 10.22 -3.39
C ARG A 28 -0.69 9.28 -2.39
N LEU A 29 -0.30 8.01 -2.39
CA LEU A 29 -0.76 7.02 -1.42
C LEU A 29 -0.38 7.43 0.00
N ARG A 30 0.88 7.81 0.22
CA ARG A 30 1.34 8.31 1.53
C ARG A 30 0.58 9.53 2.01
N VAL A 31 0.33 10.50 1.12
CA VAL A 31 -0.49 11.68 1.44
C VAL A 31 -1.93 11.30 1.79
N SER A 32 -2.43 10.20 1.24
CA SER A 32 -3.77 9.68 1.51
C SER A 32 -3.84 8.78 2.75
N GLY A 33 -2.75 8.69 3.53
CA GLY A 33 -2.68 7.90 4.76
C GLY A 33 -2.37 6.41 4.56
N VAL A 34 -1.96 5.99 3.36
CA VAL A 34 -1.51 4.62 3.09
C VAL A 34 -0.02 4.48 3.45
N ASP A 35 0.32 3.44 4.21
CA ASP A 35 1.72 3.11 4.52
C ASP A 35 2.39 2.42 3.33
N ALA A 36 3.11 3.19 2.52
CA ALA A 36 3.64 2.75 1.23
C ALA A 36 5.17 2.74 1.19
N SER A 37 5.77 1.55 1.16
CA SER A 37 7.23 1.33 1.22
C SER A 37 7.84 1.05 -0.16
N ILE A 38 9.13 1.38 -0.32
CA ILE A 38 9.90 1.01 -1.52
C ILE A 38 10.70 -0.27 -1.27
N GLY A 39 10.71 -1.16 -2.25
CA GLY A 39 11.32 -2.48 -2.18
C GLY A 39 10.36 -3.54 -1.65
N HIS A 40 10.49 -4.76 -2.17
CA HIS A 40 9.75 -5.91 -1.66
C HIS A 40 10.56 -6.54 -0.53
N ASP A 41 9.96 -6.56 0.67
CA ASP A 41 10.52 -7.17 1.87
C ASP A 41 9.37 -7.88 2.61
N ALA A 42 9.63 -9.07 3.14
CA ALA A 42 8.61 -9.83 3.88
C ALA A 42 8.14 -9.08 5.14
N GLY A 43 8.99 -8.26 5.74
CA GLY A 43 8.68 -7.41 6.89
C GLY A 43 7.69 -6.28 6.59
N HIS A 44 7.39 -5.98 5.32
CA HIS A 44 6.31 -5.05 4.96
C HIS A 44 4.91 -5.65 5.12
N VAL A 45 4.81 -6.98 5.30
CA VAL A 45 3.55 -7.67 5.59
C VAL A 45 3.46 -7.92 7.09
N ALA A 46 2.66 -7.12 7.77
CA ALA A 46 2.43 -7.29 9.20
C ALA A 46 1.66 -8.58 9.51
N GLY A 47 1.82 -9.12 10.73
CA GLY A 47 1.17 -10.37 11.14
C GLY A 47 -0.35 -10.30 11.28
N ASP A 48 -0.91 -9.09 11.32
CA ASP A 48 -2.35 -8.80 11.42
C ASP A 48 -2.99 -8.47 10.05
N VAL A 49 -2.34 -8.83 8.94
CA VAL A 49 -2.87 -8.58 7.60
C VAL A 49 -3.97 -9.59 7.25
N ASP A 50 -5.19 -9.08 7.01
CA ASP A 50 -6.35 -9.92 6.64
C ASP A 50 -6.30 -10.42 5.19
N ALA A 51 -5.71 -9.64 4.28
CA ALA A 51 -5.67 -9.96 2.85
C ALA A 51 -4.47 -9.30 2.14
N VAL A 52 -3.95 -9.98 1.12
CA VAL A 52 -2.89 -9.47 0.24
C VAL A 52 -3.42 -9.38 -1.19
N VAL A 53 -3.21 -8.24 -1.85
CA VAL A 53 -3.56 -8.05 -3.25
C VAL A 53 -2.29 -7.87 -4.07
N VAL A 54 -2.19 -8.64 -5.15
CA VAL A 54 -1.02 -8.64 -6.04
C VAL A 54 -1.43 -8.30 -7.47
N SER A 55 -0.49 -7.70 -8.21
CA SER A 55 -0.60 -7.52 -9.66
C SER A 55 0.48 -8.36 -10.36
N THR A 56 0.21 -8.77 -11.60
CA THR A 56 1.19 -9.42 -12.49
C THR A 56 1.97 -8.40 -13.30
#